data_AF-A0A378MUS3-F1
#
_entry.id   AF-A0A378MUS3-F1
#
_cell.length_a   1.000
_cell.length_b   1.000
_cell.length_c   1.000
_cell.angle_alpha   90.00
_cell.angle_beta   90.00
_cell.angle_gamma   90.00
#
_symmetry.space_group_name_H-M   'P 1'
#
loop_
_entity.id
_entity.type
_entity.pdbx_description
1 polymer ?
#
loop_
_entity_poly.entity_id
_entity_poly.type
_entity_poly.pdbx_seq_one_letter_code
_entity_poly.pdbx_strand_id
1 'polypeptide(L)'
;MQQMKGKITPVIAVTSKLMTTGVDSKTCKLVVLDANIQSMTEFKQIIGRGTRLRPDFGKEFFTILDFRGVTRLFADPAFDGEPVVILDVPENKPLVEQPLPKPSDKDIIKDPELKPYKIPVVVDFGTLKLRILDEKVQYLNEQGELVSEDIDLFSKREMQKEFGSYEQFQQQWTTSGEIFSKFYTDPKWLAALRQTRQFSHDVEDFDVLSHISFGKKPLTKTERAEKVKQSGYVEQYSPENQQVLGLLLNEYVKSGNQDLTKTEILKTPQFSRFGGLVSIIKNFGGKELYQKAVKGLEKMIYSE
;
A
#
# COMPACT_ATOMS: atom_id res chain seq x y z
N MET A 1 2.29 7.54 39.06
CA MET A 1 3.55 6.83 38.72
C MET A 1 4.44 7.81 37.96
N GLN A 2 5.67 8.02 38.43
CA GLN A 2 6.64 8.94 37.84
C GLN A 2 6.98 8.56 36.39
N GLN A 3 6.95 9.57 35.51
CA GLN A 3 7.52 9.49 34.16
C GLN A 3 9.04 9.26 34.27
N MET A 4 9.50 8.05 33.93
CA MET A 4 10.90 7.82 33.59
C MET A 4 11.11 8.13 32.10
N LYS A 5 11.89 9.18 31.84
CA LYS A 5 12.44 9.51 30.51
C LYS A 5 13.45 8.43 30.09
N GLY A 6 13.30 7.89 28.87
CA GLY A 6 14.44 7.39 28.09
C GLY A 6 14.67 5.88 27.92
N LYS A 7 13.82 5.00 28.46
CA LYS A 7 13.85 3.56 28.09
C LYS A 7 12.48 3.14 27.53
N ILE A 8 12.47 2.72 26.27
CA ILE A 8 11.31 2.08 25.65
C ILE A 8 11.22 0.68 26.24
N THR A 9 10.53 0.56 27.36
CA THR A 9 10.27 -0.75 27.97
C THR A 9 9.04 -1.33 27.28
N PRO A 10 9.10 -2.55 26.70
CA PRO A 10 7.90 -3.18 26.16
C PRO A 10 6.89 -3.37 27.30
N VAL A 11 5.69 -2.83 27.11
CA VAL A 11 4.59 -2.97 28.07
C VAL A 11 3.69 -4.10 27.58
N ILE A 12 3.57 -5.16 28.38
CA ILE A 12 2.70 -6.30 28.09
C ILE A 12 1.54 -6.25 29.08
N ALA A 13 0.31 -6.24 28.54
CA ALA A 13 -0.89 -6.43 29.33
C ALA A 13 -1.46 -7.81 29.00
N VAL A 14 -1.76 -8.62 30.02
CA VAL A 14 -2.29 -9.98 29.89
C VAL A 14 -3.72 -9.99 30.45
N THR A 15 -4.64 -10.64 29.74
CA THR A 15 -6.05 -10.75 30.12
C THR A 15 -6.61 -12.11 29.70
N SER A 16 -7.53 -12.67 30.49
CA SER A 16 -8.14 -13.99 30.25
C SER A 16 -9.53 -13.92 29.60
N LYS A 17 -10.23 -12.80 29.74
CA LYS A 17 -11.53 -12.50 29.14
C LYS A 17 -11.63 -10.99 29.04
N LEU A 18 -12.26 -10.48 27.97
CA LEU A 18 -12.41 -9.07 27.58
C LEU A 18 -11.88 -8.10 28.64
N MET A 19 -10.83 -7.34 28.32
CA MET A 19 -10.33 -6.27 29.21
C MET A 19 -11.51 -5.39 29.64
N THR A 20 -12.04 -5.64 30.83
CA THR A 20 -13.03 -4.79 31.48
C THR A 20 -12.27 -3.53 31.85
N THR A 21 -12.33 -2.55 30.94
CA THR A 21 -12.04 -1.13 31.15
C THR A 21 -10.77 -0.85 31.97
N GLY A 22 -9.61 -0.76 31.32
CA GLY A 22 -8.41 -0.28 32.04
C GLY A 22 -7.15 -0.07 31.23
N VAL A 23 -6.99 -0.75 30.09
CA VAL A 23 -5.78 -0.60 29.25
C VAL A 23 -6.17 -0.09 27.87
N ASP A 24 -6.43 1.21 27.76
CA ASP A 24 -6.57 1.88 26.46
C ASP A 24 -5.18 2.27 25.93
N SER A 25 -4.52 1.35 25.24
CA SER A 25 -3.23 1.63 24.59
C SER A 25 -3.45 2.03 23.13
N LYS A 26 -3.53 3.33 22.87
CA LYS A 26 -3.57 3.88 21.51
C LYS A 26 -2.30 3.56 20.70
N THR A 27 -1.24 3.09 21.35
CA THR A 27 0.03 2.69 20.75
C THR A 27 0.23 1.17 20.69
N CYS A 28 -0.82 0.36 20.83
CA CYS A 28 -0.75 -1.11 20.75
C CYS A 28 -0.22 -1.59 19.38
N LYS A 29 0.96 -2.23 19.36
CA LYS A 29 1.61 -2.74 18.13
C LYS A 29 1.49 -4.26 17.94
N LEU A 30 1.17 -5.00 19.00
CA LEU A 30 1.09 -6.46 18.97
C LEU A 30 -0.10 -6.93 19.82
N VAL A 31 -0.99 -7.72 19.23
CA VAL A 31 -2.07 -8.44 19.91
C VAL A 31 -1.72 -9.92 19.86
N VAL A 32 -1.65 -10.58 21.01
CA VAL A 32 -1.36 -12.01 21.12
C VAL A 32 -2.64 -12.75 21.49
N LEU A 33 -3.02 -13.74 20.68
CA LEU A 33 -4.19 -14.58 20.88
C LEU A 33 -3.74 -15.98 21.30
N ASP A 34 -3.88 -16.29 22.58
CA ASP A 34 -3.80 -17.64 23.11
C ASP A 34 -5.10 -17.97 23.86
N ALA A 35 -6.22 -17.82 23.16
CA ALA A 35 -7.55 -18.11 23.69
C ALA A 35 -8.42 -18.73 22.60
N ASN A 36 -9.31 -19.65 23.01
CA ASN A 36 -10.30 -20.22 22.12
C ASN A 36 -11.45 -19.22 21.96
N ILE A 37 -11.38 -18.36 20.96
CA ILE A 37 -12.42 -17.39 20.64
C ILE A 37 -13.42 -18.05 19.71
N GLN A 38 -14.69 -18.11 20.13
CA GLN A 38 -15.76 -18.79 19.39
C GLN A 38 -16.72 -17.81 18.70
N SER A 39 -16.55 -16.50 18.89
CA SER A 39 -17.42 -15.45 18.35
C SER A 39 -16.63 -14.40 17.58
N MET A 40 -17.12 -14.05 16.37
CA MET A 40 -16.55 -12.97 15.57
C MET A 40 -16.60 -11.62 16.27
N THR A 41 -17.67 -11.36 17.02
CA THR A 41 -17.83 -10.11 17.77
C THR A 41 -16.75 -9.97 18.84
N GLU A 42 -16.48 -11.04 19.59
CA GLU A 42 -15.42 -11.06 20.59
C GLU A 42 -14.04 -10.87 19.94
N PHE A 43 -13.79 -11.54 18.82
CA PHE A 43 -12.58 -11.36 18.05
C PHE A 43 -12.38 -9.90 17.58
N LYS A 44 -13.38 -9.31 16.91
CA LYS A 44 -13.39 -7.91 16.43
C LYS A 44 -13.16 -6.92 17.59
N GLN A 45 -13.76 -7.17 18.76
CA GLN A 45 -13.55 -6.34 19.95
C GLN A 45 -12.12 -6.41 20.51
N ILE A 46 -11.48 -7.58 20.44
CA ILE A 46 -10.08 -7.76 20.86
C ILE A 46 -9.14 -7.05 19.90
N ILE A 47 -9.24 -7.33 18.59
CA ILE A 47 -8.33 -6.74 17.60
C ILE A 47 -8.59 -5.25 17.38
N GLY A 48 -9.82 -4.77 17.62
CA GLY A 48 -10.17 -3.34 17.56
C GLY A 48 -9.36 -2.45 18.52
N ARG A 49 -8.66 -3.05 19.49
CA ARG A 49 -7.69 -2.33 20.34
C ARG A 49 -6.40 -2.00 19.60
N GLY A 50 -6.02 -2.81 18.61
CA GLY A 50 -4.86 -2.63 17.76
C GLY A 50 -5.10 -1.74 16.53
N THR A 51 -6.34 -1.56 16.07
CA THR A 51 -6.64 -0.88 14.79
C THR A 51 -6.41 0.63 14.78
N ARG A 52 -6.24 1.27 15.95
CA ARG A 52 -6.04 2.72 16.03
C ARG A 52 -4.72 3.16 15.42
N LEU A 53 -4.73 4.20 14.58
CA LEU A 53 -3.52 4.79 14.02
C LEU A 53 -2.93 5.84 14.98
N ARG A 54 -1.60 5.82 15.14
CA ARG A 54 -0.81 6.86 15.82
C ARG A 54 0.50 7.10 15.07
N PRO A 55 0.45 7.73 13.87
CA PRO A 55 1.63 7.97 13.04
C PRO A 55 2.69 8.83 13.76
N ASP A 56 2.23 9.75 14.61
CA ASP A 56 3.06 10.59 15.49
C ASP A 56 3.94 9.79 16.47
N PHE A 57 3.58 8.54 16.75
CA PHE A 57 4.36 7.59 17.56
C PHE A 57 4.85 6.37 16.75
N GLY A 58 4.88 6.47 15.41
CA GLY A 58 5.34 5.41 14.51
C GLY A 58 4.48 4.14 14.62
N LYS A 59 3.18 4.30 14.83
CA LYS A 59 2.20 3.21 14.78
C LYS A 59 1.25 3.43 13.62
N GLU A 60 1.49 2.67 12.57
CA GLU A 60 0.71 2.69 11.33
C GLU A 60 0.16 1.30 10.98
N PHE A 61 0.64 0.27 11.68
CA PHE A 61 0.16 -1.10 11.64
C PHE A 61 0.16 -1.70 13.05
N PHE A 62 -0.42 -2.89 13.18
CA PHE A 62 -0.25 -3.75 14.34
C PHE A 62 -0.18 -5.20 13.86
N THR A 63 0.45 -6.05 14.65
CA THR A 63 0.60 -7.47 14.35
C THR A 63 -0.35 -8.28 15.24
N ILE A 64 -0.96 -9.32 14.68
CA ILE A 64 -1.67 -10.34 15.45
C ILE A 64 -0.79 -11.58 15.48
N LEU A 65 -0.45 -12.06 16.67
CA LEU A 65 0.21 -13.35 16.88
C LEU A 65 -0.83 -14.33 17.41
N ASP A 66 -1.20 -15.30 16.60
CA ASP A 66 -2.31 -16.21 16.89
C ASP A 66 -1.82 -17.65 17.09
N PHE A 67 -1.90 -18.12 18.34
CA PHE A 67 -1.50 -19.48 18.72
C PHE A 67 -2.61 -20.52 18.54
N ARG A 68 -3.86 -20.10 18.32
CA ARG A 68 -5.05 -20.98 18.25
C ARG A 68 -5.66 -21.05 16.85
N GLY A 69 -5.14 -20.25 15.92
CA GLY A 69 -5.64 -20.19 14.54
C GLY A 69 -7.03 -19.57 14.44
N VAL A 70 -7.44 -18.72 15.38
CA VAL A 70 -8.74 -18.03 15.38
C VAL A 70 -8.90 -17.13 14.15
N THR A 71 -7.80 -16.51 13.71
CA THR A 71 -7.74 -15.61 12.55
C THR A 71 -8.27 -16.23 11.25
N ARG A 72 -8.34 -17.56 11.14
CA ARG A 72 -8.99 -18.24 9.99
C ARG A 72 -10.49 -17.94 9.88
N LEU A 73 -11.18 -17.73 11.00
CA LEU A 73 -12.60 -17.40 11.05
C LEU A 73 -12.89 -16.03 10.45
N PHE A 74 -11.87 -15.17 10.36
CA PHE A 74 -11.95 -13.84 9.76
C PHE A 74 -11.94 -13.88 8.22
N ALA A 75 -11.54 -15.00 7.61
CA ALA A 75 -11.49 -15.15 6.16
C ALA A 75 -12.80 -15.72 5.57
N ASP A 76 -13.81 -16.02 6.41
CA ASP A 76 -15.07 -16.63 5.98
C ASP A 76 -16.21 -15.60 5.94
N PRO A 77 -16.64 -15.15 4.74
CA PRO A 77 -17.76 -14.23 4.59
C PRO A 77 -19.10 -14.78 5.11
N ALA A 78 -19.26 -16.11 5.21
CA ALA A 78 -20.47 -16.73 5.76
C ALA A 78 -20.56 -16.61 7.28
N PHE A 79 -19.43 -16.32 7.95
CA PHE A 79 -19.36 -16.12 9.40
C PHE A 79 -19.52 -14.64 9.81
N ASP A 80 -19.54 -13.70 8.85
CA ASP A 80 -19.41 -12.27 9.12
C ASP A 80 -20.67 -11.60 9.70
N GLY A 81 -21.86 -12.19 9.50
CA GLY A 81 -23.13 -11.65 10.01
C GLY A 81 -23.43 -10.19 9.62
N GLU A 82 -24.59 -9.68 10.01
CA GLU A 82 -24.89 -8.26 9.86
C GLU A 82 -24.07 -7.45 10.89
N PRO A 83 -23.42 -6.33 10.50
CA PRO A 83 -22.65 -5.51 11.42
C PRO A 83 -23.54 -4.97 12.55
N VAL A 84 -23.22 -5.33 13.78
CA VAL A 84 -23.93 -4.80 14.95
C VAL A 84 -23.48 -3.36 15.18
N VAL A 85 -24.42 -2.42 15.01
CA VAL A 85 -24.23 -1.00 15.34
C VAL A 85 -23.81 -0.89 16.80
N ILE A 86 -22.58 -0.41 17.05
CA ILE A 86 -22.12 -0.10 18.40
C ILE A 86 -22.81 1.20 18.79
N LEU A 87 -23.84 1.11 19.64
CA LEU A 87 -24.39 2.27 20.32
C LEU A 87 -23.35 2.80 21.30
N ASP A 88 -22.89 4.03 21.09
CA ASP A 88 -22.18 4.78 22.13
C ASP A 88 -23.11 4.90 23.34
N VAL A 89 -22.83 4.15 24.39
CA VAL A 89 -23.61 4.25 25.64
C VAL A 89 -23.08 5.47 26.40
N PRO A 90 -23.89 6.53 26.60
CA PRO A 90 -23.49 7.65 27.43
C PRO A 90 -23.33 7.17 28.88
N GLU A 91 -22.35 7.74 29.58
CA GLU A 91 -21.76 7.33 30.86
C GLU A 91 -22.69 7.22 32.09
N ASN A 92 -24.03 7.29 31.94
CA ASN A 92 -24.92 7.42 33.10
C ASN A 92 -26.33 6.78 32.98
N LYS A 93 -26.42 5.52 32.52
CA LYS A 93 -27.62 4.69 32.74
C LYS A 93 -27.25 3.26 33.17
N PRO A 94 -28.05 2.63 34.06
CA PRO A 94 -27.81 1.24 34.44
C PRO A 94 -28.07 0.32 33.24
N LEU A 95 -27.15 -0.62 33.04
CA LEU A 95 -27.22 -1.68 32.02
C LEU A 95 -28.46 -2.54 32.28
N VAL A 96 -29.41 -2.55 31.35
CA VAL A 96 -30.46 -3.57 31.33
C VAL A 96 -29.84 -4.81 30.68
N GLU A 97 -29.62 -5.87 31.47
CA GLU A 97 -29.20 -7.16 30.96
C GLU A 97 -30.26 -7.70 29.99
N GLN A 98 -29.93 -7.71 28.69
CA GLN A 98 -30.66 -8.55 27.75
C GLN A 98 -30.07 -9.97 27.81
N PRO A 99 -30.90 -11.02 27.91
CA PRO A 99 -30.43 -12.38 28.02
C PRO A 99 -29.69 -12.80 26.74
N LEU A 100 -28.47 -13.30 26.91
CA LEU A 100 -27.69 -13.92 25.85
C LEU A 100 -28.46 -15.13 25.26
N PRO A 101 -28.46 -15.32 23.93
CA PRO A 101 -28.93 -16.57 23.36
C PRO A 101 -28.05 -17.72 23.86
N LYS A 102 -28.69 -18.82 24.30
CA LYS A 102 -27.98 -20.04 24.71
C LYS A 102 -27.25 -20.64 23.50
N PRO A 103 -26.00 -21.11 23.65
CA PRO A 103 -25.32 -21.83 22.58
C PRO A 103 -26.06 -23.16 22.33
N SER A 104 -26.35 -23.45 21.06
CA SER A 104 -26.82 -24.77 20.64
C SER A 104 -25.62 -25.71 20.52
N ASP A 105 -25.65 -26.81 21.27
CA ASP A 105 -24.68 -27.91 21.21
C ASP A 105 -24.76 -28.65 19.87
N LYS A 106 -24.22 -28.12 18.76
CA LYS A 106 -24.09 -28.90 17.52
C LYS A 106 -22.87 -28.69 16.62
N ASP A 107 -21.86 -27.90 16.98
CA ASP A 107 -20.70 -27.71 16.09
C ASP A 107 -19.38 -28.11 16.76
N ILE A 108 -19.13 -29.42 16.79
CA ILE A 108 -17.76 -29.95 16.95
C ILE A 108 -17.06 -29.74 15.59
N ILE A 109 -16.26 -28.68 15.49
CA ILE A 109 -15.42 -28.42 14.33
C ILE A 109 -14.32 -29.50 14.27
N LYS A 110 -14.33 -30.35 13.24
CA LYS A 110 -13.18 -31.17 12.87
C LYS A 110 -12.12 -30.24 12.27
N ASP A 111 -10.91 -30.26 12.85
CA ASP A 111 -9.76 -29.52 12.34
C ASP A 111 -9.42 -30.02 10.92
N PRO A 112 -9.58 -29.21 9.86
CA PRO A 112 -9.21 -29.64 8.52
C PRO A 112 -7.68 -29.71 8.45
N GLU A 113 -7.15 -30.79 7.86
CA GLU A 113 -5.70 -30.96 7.67
C GLU A 113 -5.10 -29.76 6.92
N LEU A 114 -4.21 -29.05 7.61
CA LEU A 114 -3.44 -27.91 7.09
C LEU A 114 -2.53 -28.38 5.95
N LYS A 115 -2.74 -27.88 4.73
CA LYS A 115 -1.66 -27.81 3.74
C LYS A 115 -0.93 -26.48 3.97
N PRO A 116 0.31 -26.49 4.47
CA PRO A 116 1.04 -25.24 4.71
C PRO A 116 1.27 -24.51 3.38
N TYR A 117 0.77 -23.27 3.28
CA TYR A 117 0.91 -22.42 2.09
C TYR A 117 2.33 -21.83 1.97
N LYS A 118 3.14 -21.91 3.04
CA LYS A 118 4.55 -21.50 3.07
C LYS A 118 5.38 -22.51 3.86
N ILE A 119 6.68 -22.57 3.55
CA ILE A 119 7.64 -23.34 4.35
C ILE A 119 7.65 -22.74 5.76
N PRO A 120 7.43 -23.53 6.82
CA PRO A 120 7.39 -23.02 8.18
C PRO A 120 8.74 -22.40 8.56
N VAL A 121 8.72 -21.13 8.97
CA VAL A 121 9.92 -20.42 9.45
C VAL A 121 10.19 -20.85 10.89
N VAL A 122 11.42 -21.30 11.16
CA VAL A 122 11.87 -21.63 12.52
C VAL A 122 12.63 -20.44 13.08
N VAL A 123 12.18 -19.94 14.23
CA VAL A 123 12.84 -18.87 14.98
C VAL A 123 13.43 -19.47 16.25
N ASP A 124 14.75 -19.46 16.35
CA ASP A 124 15.48 -19.89 17.55
C ASP A 124 15.62 -18.70 18.51
N PHE A 125 15.04 -18.82 19.72
CA PHE A 125 15.14 -17.81 20.76
C PHE A 125 15.62 -18.45 22.06
N GLY A 126 16.95 -18.47 22.26
CA GLY A 126 17.57 -19.17 23.39
C GLY A 126 17.31 -20.68 23.32
N THR A 127 16.58 -21.22 24.31
CA THR A 127 16.17 -22.63 24.35
C THR A 127 14.85 -22.91 23.63
N LEU A 128 14.13 -21.87 23.21
CA LEU A 128 12.80 -21.98 22.63
C LEU A 128 12.89 -22.00 21.10
N LYS A 129 12.25 -22.99 20.47
CA LYS A 129 12.11 -23.08 19.01
C LYS A 129 10.67 -22.79 18.62
N LEU A 130 10.45 -21.64 18.00
CA LEU A 130 9.13 -21.26 17.50
C LEU A 130 9.02 -21.61 16.02
N ARG A 131 7.83 -22.04 15.60
CA ARG A 131 7.51 -22.29 14.20
C ARG A 131 6.37 -21.38 13.78
N ILE A 132 6.61 -20.53 12.79
CA ILE A 132 5.56 -19.74 12.15
C ILE A 132 4.87 -20.65 11.14
N LEU A 133 3.60 -20.98 11.41
CA LEU A 133 2.82 -21.90 10.58
C LEU A 133 2.21 -21.18 9.36
N ASP A 134 1.83 -19.91 9.52
CA ASP A 134 1.28 -19.08 8.47
C ASP A 134 1.53 -17.59 8.77
N GLU A 135 1.54 -16.76 7.73
CA GLU A 135 1.70 -15.30 7.83
C GLU A 135 0.85 -14.63 6.75
N LYS A 136 -0.13 -13.82 7.20
CA LYS A 136 -1.02 -13.03 6.36
C LYS A 136 -0.90 -11.55 6.69
N VAL A 137 -0.75 -10.72 5.67
CA VAL A 137 -0.79 -9.25 5.77
C VAL A 137 -2.15 -8.77 5.27
N GLN A 138 -2.81 -7.90 6.05
CA GLN A 138 -4.10 -7.32 5.69
C GLN A 138 -3.98 -5.79 5.67
N TYR A 139 -4.69 -5.17 4.73
CA TYR A 139 -4.62 -3.73 4.49
C TYR A 139 -5.97 -3.08 4.77
N LEU A 140 -5.98 -1.78 5.07
CA LEU A 140 -7.21 -1.00 5.19
C LEU A 140 -7.44 -0.21 3.89
N ASN A 141 -8.67 -0.14 3.42
CA ASN A 141 -9.06 0.72 2.30
C ASN A 141 -9.22 2.19 2.73
N GLU A 142 -9.58 3.07 1.79
CA GLU A 142 -9.80 4.51 2.04
C GLU A 142 -10.89 4.80 3.07
N GLN A 143 -11.82 3.85 3.25
CA GLN A 143 -12.94 3.93 4.19
C GLN A 143 -12.57 3.39 5.58
N GLY A 144 -11.34 2.89 5.77
CA GLY A 144 -10.88 2.30 7.03
C GLY A 144 -11.37 0.87 7.25
N GLU A 145 -11.86 0.21 6.21
CA GLU A 145 -12.35 -1.17 6.23
C GLU A 145 -11.22 -2.13 5.83
N LEU A 146 -11.24 -3.35 6.38
CA LEU A 146 -10.24 -4.37 6.06
C LEU A 146 -10.45 -4.91 4.65
N VAL A 147 -9.39 -4.89 3.86
CA VAL A 147 -9.30 -5.60 2.59
C VAL A 147 -9.10 -7.08 2.90
N SER A 148 -10.18 -7.85 2.77
CA SER A 148 -10.23 -9.28 3.08
C SER A 148 -9.63 -10.16 1.98
N GLU A 149 -9.59 -9.65 0.75
CA GLU A 149 -9.00 -10.28 -0.43
C GLU A 149 -7.51 -9.93 -0.62
N ASP A 150 -6.86 -10.57 -1.59
CA ASP A 150 -5.47 -10.23 -1.94
C ASP A 150 -5.37 -8.78 -2.42
N ILE A 151 -4.33 -8.07 -1.98
CA ILE A 151 -4.10 -6.65 -2.29
C ILE A 151 -4.13 -6.36 -3.80
N ASP A 152 -3.66 -7.30 -4.62
CA ASP A 152 -3.68 -7.19 -6.08
C ASP A 152 -5.09 -7.28 -6.65
N LEU A 153 -5.93 -8.18 -6.12
CA LEU A 153 -7.31 -8.37 -6.56
C LEU A 153 -8.15 -7.14 -6.19
N PHE A 154 -7.98 -6.64 -4.97
CA PHE A 154 -8.61 -5.39 -4.54
C PHE A 154 -8.19 -4.22 -5.43
N SER A 155 -6.87 -4.04 -5.63
CA SER A 155 -6.34 -2.96 -6.48
C SER A 155 -6.88 -3.04 -7.90
N LYS A 156 -6.88 -4.23 -8.49
CA LYS A 156 -7.43 -4.48 -9.82
C LYS A 156 -8.90 -4.08 -9.90
N ARG A 157 -9.73 -4.52 -8.94
CA ARG A 157 -11.16 -4.22 -8.92
C ARG A 157 -11.42 -2.72 -8.84
N GLU A 158 -10.79 -2.02 -7.89
CA GLU A 158 -11.01 -0.59 -7.70
C GLU A 158 -10.51 0.22 -8.91
N MET A 159 -9.35 -0.12 -9.47
CA MET A 159 -8.84 0.55 -10.67
C MET A 159 -9.71 0.28 -11.91
N GLN A 160 -10.16 -0.96 -12.11
CA GLN A 160 -11.05 -1.27 -13.24
C GLN A 160 -12.42 -0.59 -13.09
N LYS A 161 -12.92 -0.41 -11.86
CA LYS A 161 -14.13 0.36 -11.58
C LYS A 161 -13.97 1.84 -11.89
N GLU A 162 -12.81 2.43 -11.61
CA GLU A 162 -12.54 3.85 -11.83
C GLU A 162 -12.22 4.19 -13.30
N PHE A 163 -11.39 3.39 -13.95
CA PHE A 163 -10.89 3.71 -15.30
C PHE A 163 -11.59 2.93 -16.42
N GLY A 164 -12.27 1.81 -16.15
CA GLY A 164 -12.98 1.00 -17.16
C GLY A 164 -12.11 0.35 -18.26
N SER A 165 -10.94 0.90 -18.58
CA SER A 165 -9.99 0.47 -19.61
C SER A 165 -8.57 0.94 -19.30
N TYR A 166 -7.59 0.32 -19.95
CA TYR A 166 -6.18 0.72 -19.85
C TYR A 166 -5.95 2.10 -20.46
N GLU A 167 -6.59 2.38 -21.59
CA GLU A 167 -6.43 3.63 -22.34
C GLU A 167 -6.91 4.83 -21.53
N GLN A 168 -8.02 4.68 -20.80
CA GLN A 168 -8.51 5.71 -19.89
C GLN A 168 -7.57 5.92 -18.69
N PHE A 169 -7.02 4.84 -18.12
CA PHE A 169 -6.00 4.94 -17.07
C PHE A 169 -4.75 5.67 -17.56
N GLN A 170 -4.20 5.29 -18.73
CA GLN A 170 -3.04 5.91 -19.35
C GLN A 170 -3.26 7.40 -19.65
N GLN A 171 -4.44 7.76 -20.17
CA GLN A 171 -4.80 9.15 -20.42
C GLN A 171 -4.87 9.96 -19.13
N GLN A 172 -5.50 9.43 -18.08
CA GLN A 172 -5.58 10.13 -16.80
C GLN A 172 -4.21 10.24 -16.13
N TRP A 173 -3.38 9.20 -16.18
CA TRP A 173 -2.00 9.24 -15.66
C TRP A 173 -1.17 10.38 -16.28
N THR A 174 -1.34 10.60 -17.58
CA THR A 174 -0.57 11.60 -18.34
C THR A 174 -1.15 13.01 -18.27
N THR A 175 -2.39 13.18 -17.82
CA THR A 175 -3.12 14.45 -17.90
C THR A 175 -3.57 14.99 -16.54
N SER A 176 -3.88 14.11 -15.59
CA SER A 176 -4.46 14.46 -14.29
C SER A 176 -3.52 14.09 -13.17
N GLY A 177 -3.16 15.07 -12.35
CA GLY A 177 -2.44 14.83 -11.10
C GLY A 177 -3.33 14.19 -10.01
N GLU A 178 -4.64 14.06 -10.23
CA GLU A 178 -5.58 13.55 -9.23
C GLU A 178 -5.32 12.09 -8.89
N ILE A 179 -4.77 11.31 -9.83
CA ILE A 179 -4.48 9.90 -9.59
C ILE A 179 -3.52 9.71 -8.41
N PHE A 180 -2.60 10.66 -8.19
CA PHE A 180 -1.61 10.64 -7.10
C PHE A 180 -2.19 10.91 -5.70
N SER A 181 -3.51 11.15 -5.61
CA SER A 181 -4.23 11.29 -4.33
C SER A 181 -4.98 10.02 -3.92
N LYS A 182 -4.94 8.97 -4.75
CA LYS A 182 -5.70 7.73 -4.58
C LYS A 182 -4.92 6.71 -3.77
N PHE A 183 -5.60 5.83 -3.03
CA PHE A 183 -4.92 4.82 -2.19
C PHE A 183 -3.92 3.96 -2.96
N TYR A 184 -4.22 3.59 -4.21
CA TYR A 184 -3.33 2.72 -4.99
C TYR A 184 -2.07 3.43 -5.50
N THR A 185 -2.00 4.76 -5.34
CA THR A 185 -0.77 5.56 -5.53
C THR A 185 -0.09 5.93 -4.21
N ASP A 186 -0.64 5.51 -3.07
CA ASP A 186 0.05 5.67 -1.80
C ASP A 186 1.38 4.89 -1.84
N PRO A 187 2.50 5.49 -1.43
CA PRO A 187 3.81 4.83 -1.49
C PRO A 187 3.88 3.49 -0.75
N LYS A 188 3.13 3.32 0.35
CA LYS A 188 3.11 2.06 1.12
C LYS A 188 2.26 1.02 0.43
N TRP A 189 1.14 1.42 -0.16
CA TRP A 189 0.32 0.53 -0.97
C TRP A 189 1.11 0.01 -2.19
N LEU A 190 1.78 0.91 -2.91
CA LEU A 190 2.67 0.56 -4.02
C LEU A 190 3.82 -0.35 -3.57
N ALA A 191 4.45 -0.07 -2.42
CA ALA A 191 5.48 -0.93 -1.87
C ALA A 191 4.96 -2.35 -1.57
N ALA A 192 3.74 -2.46 -1.04
CA ALA A 192 3.09 -3.74 -0.79
C ALA A 192 2.78 -4.52 -2.09
N LEU A 193 2.27 -3.84 -3.12
CA LEU A 193 2.05 -4.44 -4.44
C LEU A 193 3.37 -4.92 -5.05
N ARG A 194 4.43 -4.10 -4.96
CA ARG A 194 5.78 -4.42 -5.41
C ARG A 194 6.35 -5.65 -4.73
N GLN A 195 6.22 -5.74 -3.41
CA GLN A 195 6.68 -6.90 -2.65
C GLN A 195 5.90 -8.17 -3.03
N THR A 196 4.57 -8.07 -3.13
CA THR A 196 3.68 -9.20 -3.42
C THR A 196 3.99 -9.83 -4.78
N ARG A 197 4.28 -9.01 -5.79
CA ARG A 197 4.58 -9.44 -7.16
C ARG A 197 6.07 -9.49 -7.50
N GLN A 198 6.95 -9.19 -6.54
CA GLN A 198 8.40 -9.17 -6.70
C GLN A 198 8.86 -8.24 -7.84
N PHE A 199 8.22 -7.07 -7.99
CA PHE A 199 8.64 -6.07 -8.96
C PHE A 199 9.99 -5.46 -8.57
N SER A 200 10.87 -5.29 -9.56
CA SER A 200 12.10 -4.51 -9.38
C SER A 200 11.79 -3.04 -9.08
N HIS A 201 12.70 -2.36 -8.37
CA HIS A 201 12.67 -0.91 -8.19
C HIS A 201 12.80 -0.13 -9.51
N ASP A 202 13.26 -0.77 -10.57
CA ASP A 202 13.37 -0.15 -11.91
C ASP A 202 12.03 -0.11 -12.66
N VAL A 203 11.02 -0.86 -12.21
CA VAL A 203 9.65 -0.82 -12.75
C VAL A 203 8.95 0.40 -12.16
N GLU A 204 8.31 1.22 -12.98
CA GLU A 204 7.63 2.42 -12.49
C GLU A 204 6.25 2.10 -11.87
N ASP A 205 5.71 3.01 -11.05
CA ASP A 205 4.38 2.85 -10.45
C ASP A 205 3.29 2.71 -11.53
N PHE A 206 3.43 3.43 -12.65
CA PHE A 206 2.55 3.27 -13.81
C PHE A 206 2.51 1.82 -14.29
N ASP A 207 3.66 1.16 -14.41
CA ASP A 207 3.79 -0.22 -14.89
C ASP A 207 3.29 -1.24 -13.88
N VAL A 208 3.54 -1.01 -12.59
CA VAL A 208 3.01 -1.85 -11.50
C VAL A 208 1.49 -1.85 -11.58
N LEU A 209 0.88 -0.67 -11.63
CA LEU A 209 -0.57 -0.52 -11.66
C LEU A 209 -1.17 -1.03 -12.98
N SER A 210 -0.51 -0.77 -14.12
CA SER A 210 -0.92 -1.28 -15.43
C SER A 210 -0.93 -2.81 -15.48
N HIS A 211 0.10 -3.45 -14.90
CA HIS A 211 0.19 -4.90 -14.85
C HIS A 211 -0.91 -5.50 -13.99
N ILE A 212 -1.08 -4.98 -12.76
CA ILE A 212 -2.05 -5.52 -11.80
C ILE A 212 -3.48 -5.36 -12.31
N SER A 213 -3.79 -4.19 -12.86
CA SER A 213 -5.18 -3.84 -13.18
C SER A 213 -5.58 -4.26 -14.58
N PHE A 214 -4.65 -4.28 -15.54
CA PHE A 214 -4.98 -4.51 -16.95
C PHE A 214 -4.15 -5.63 -17.60
N GLY A 215 -3.29 -6.31 -16.83
CA GLY A 215 -2.50 -7.45 -17.33
C GLY A 215 -1.41 -7.05 -18.32
N LYS A 216 -1.03 -5.77 -18.38
CA LYS A 216 0.03 -5.28 -19.27
C LYS A 216 1.39 -5.80 -18.84
N LYS A 217 2.30 -6.02 -19.80
CA LYS A 217 3.68 -6.39 -19.46
C LYS A 217 4.35 -5.18 -18.78
N PRO A 218 4.89 -5.32 -17.56
CA PRO A 218 5.56 -4.22 -16.87
C PRO A 218 6.85 -3.87 -17.61
N LEU A 219 7.09 -2.59 -17.83
CA LEU A 219 8.35 -2.07 -18.36
C LEU A 219 9.14 -1.40 -17.25
N THR A 220 10.46 -1.47 -17.38
CA THR A 220 11.38 -0.66 -16.59
C THR A 220 11.44 0.77 -17.13
N LYS A 221 11.87 1.72 -16.28
CA LYS A 221 12.13 3.11 -16.71
C LYS A 221 13.09 3.16 -17.91
N THR A 222 14.10 2.29 -17.92
CA THR A 222 15.06 2.18 -19.04
C THR A 222 14.37 1.70 -20.31
N GLU A 223 13.53 0.66 -20.25
CA GLU A 223 12.78 0.18 -21.43
C GLU A 223 11.82 1.25 -21.97
N ARG A 224 11.19 2.04 -21.09
CA ARG A 224 10.36 3.18 -21.52
C ARG A 224 11.19 4.25 -22.23
N ALA A 225 12.32 4.64 -21.65
CA ALA A 225 13.21 5.62 -22.27
C ALA A 225 13.74 5.14 -23.63
N GLU A 226 14.06 3.85 -23.78
CA GLU A 226 14.48 3.27 -25.06
C GLU A 226 13.33 3.24 -26.08
N LYS A 227 12.09 2.94 -25.67
CA LYS A 227 10.92 3.06 -26.55
C LYS A 227 10.75 4.47 -27.11
N VAL A 228 10.95 5.50 -26.29
CA VAL A 228 10.87 6.90 -26.75
C VAL A 228 11.94 7.22 -27.79
N LYS A 229 13.16 6.71 -27.63
CA LYS A 229 14.22 6.86 -28.64
C LYS A 229 13.86 6.13 -29.94
N GLN A 230 13.27 4.94 -29.84
CA GLN A 230 12.87 4.16 -31.01
C GLN A 230 11.64 4.74 -31.73
N SER A 231 10.86 5.60 -31.09
CA SER A 231 9.62 6.13 -31.66
C SER A 231 9.84 7.22 -32.72
N GLY A 232 11.06 7.69 -32.93
CA GLY A 232 11.34 8.82 -33.84
C GLY A 232 10.97 10.19 -33.25
N TYR A 233 10.52 10.25 -31.99
CA TYR A 233 10.00 11.51 -31.41
C TYR A 233 11.13 12.51 -31.14
N VAL A 234 12.31 12.03 -30.76
CA VAL A 234 13.45 12.92 -30.45
C VAL A 234 14.05 13.45 -31.74
N GLU A 235 14.09 12.62 -32.79
CA GLU A 235 14.71 12.86 -34.09
C GLU A 235 14.10 14.04 -34.85
N GLN A 236 12.86 14.43 -34.54
CA GLN A 236 12.20 15.60 -35.15
C GLN A 236 12.78 16.95 -34.70
N TYR A 237 13.62 16.97 -33.65
CA TYR A 237 14.24 18.18 -33.10
C TYR A 237 15.66 18.39 -33.64
N SER A 238 16.21 19.61 -33.48
CA SER A 238 17.59 19.91 -33.86
C SER A 238 18.61 19.08 -33.06
N PRO A 239 19.84 18.85 -33.57
CA PRO A 239 20.85 18.04 -32.88
C PRO A 239 21.10 18.43 -31.42
N GLU A 240 21.16 19.73 -31.11
CA GLU A 240 21.32 20.21 -29.74
C GLU A 240 20.08 19.90 -28.88
N ASN A 241 18.87 20.08 -29.41
CA ASN A 241 17.62 19.80 -28.70
C ASN A 241 17.42 18.30 -28.48
N GLN A 242 17.86 17.45 -29.43
CA GLN A 242 17.89 16.00 -29.26
C GLN A 242 18.74 15.60 -28.04
N GLN A 243 19.92 16.20 -27.89
CA GLN A 243 20.78 15.95 -26.73
C GLN A 243 20.13 16.39 -25.43
N VAL A 244 19.43 17.53 -25.42
CA VAL A 244 18.68 18.00 -24.24
C VAL A 244 17.56 17.03 -23.87
N LEU A 245 16.74 16.59 -24.83
CA LEU A 245 15.67 15.60 -24.59
C LEU A 245 16.24 14.26 -24.13
N GLY A 246 17.37 13.82 -24.69
CA GLY A 246 18.08 12.61 -24.25
C GLY A 246 18.57 12.71 -22.81
N LEU A 247 19.06 13.89 -22.38
CA LEU A 247 19.43 14.12 -20.99
C LEU A 247 18.22 14.14 -20.05
N LEU A 248 17.07 14.67 -20.49
CA LEU A 248 15.82 14.59 -19.73
C LEU A 248 15.36 13.14 -19.56
N LEU A 249 15.45 12.31 -20.60
CA LEU A 249 15.17 10.87 -20.50
C LEU A 249 16.12 10.16 -19.53
N ASN A 250 17.41 10.50 -19.53
CA ASN A 250 18.36 9.93 -18.57
C ASN A 250 18.02 10.35 -17.13
N GLU A 251 17.58 11.60 -16.93
CA GLU A 251 17.14 12.07 -15.62
C GLU A 251 15.88 11.33 -15.16
N TYR A 252 14.92 11.10 -16.06
CA TYR A 252 13.75 10.26 -15.81
C TYR A 252 14.15 8.85 -15.34
N VAL A 253 15.05 8.18 -16.07
CA VAL A 253 15.51 6.83 -15.70
C VAL A 253 16.14 6.82 -14.30
N LYS A 254 16.98 7.82 -14.00
CA LYS A 254 17.71 7.91 -12.74
C LYS A 254 16.83 8.26 -11.56
N SER A 255 16.02 9.30 -11.68
CA SER A 255 15.26 9.88 -10.55
C SER A 255 13.85 9.31 -10.42
N GLY A 256 13.28 8.76 -11.50
CA GLY A 256 11.84 8.45 -11.56
C GLY A 256 10.96 9.69 -11.54
N ASN A 257 11.50 10.90 -11.74
CA ASN A 257 10.70 12.12 -11.80
C ASN A 257 9.73 12.05 -12.99
N GLN A 258 8.44 12.09 -12.68
CA GLN A 258 7.37 12.01 -13.66
C GLN A 258 7.05 13.36 -14.32
N ASP A 259 7.46 14.48 -13.70
CA ASP A 259 7.29 15.84 -14.23
C ASP A 259 8.64 16.39 -14.71
N LEU A 260 8.93 16.15 -15.99
CA LEU A 260 10.10 16.64 -16.71
C LEU A 260 9.96 18.10 -17.13
N THR A 261 8.76 18.69 -17.03
CA THR A 261 8.53 20.10 -17.37
C THR A 261 9.16 21.07 -16.37
N LYS A 262 9.52 20.59 -15.17
CA LYS A 262 10.19 21.37 -14.12
C LYS A 262 11.55 21.90 -14.59
N THR A 263 11.64 23.22 -14.70
CA THR A 263 12.85 23.93 -15.15
C THR A 263 14.04 23.76 -14.21
N GLU A 264 13.80 23.33 -12.97
CA GLU A 264 14.81 22.98 -11.98
C GLU A 264 15.74 21.87 -12.46
N ILE A 265 15.22 20.93 -13.26
CA ILE A 265 16.00 19.83 -13.85
C ILE A 265 17.13 20.41 -14.72
N LEU A 266 16.85 21.49 -15.45
CA LEU A 266 17.81 22.17 -16.33
C LEU A 266 18.91 22.94 -15.59
N LYS A 267 18.82 23.07 -14.26
CA LYS A 267 19.86 23.69 -13.43
C LYS A 267 20.96 22.70 -13.04
N THR A 268 20.79 21.41 -13.35
CA THR A 268 21.78 20.38 -13.03
C THR A 268 23.03 20.51 -13.93
N PRO A 269 24.23 20.12 -13.46
CA PRO A 269 25.49 20.32 -14.19
C PRO A 269 25.52 19.71 -15.61
N GLN A 270 24.74 18.64 -15.85
CA GLN A 270 24.66 18.01 -17.16
C GLN A 270 24.15 18.95 -18.26
N PHE A 271 23.31 19.94 -17.91
CA PHE A 271 22.74 20.91 -18.84
C PHE A 271 23.57 22.20 -19.00
N SER A 272 24.58 22.43 -18.15
CA SER A 272 25.42 23.63 -18.20
C SER A 272 26.16 23.78 -19.54
N ARG A 273 26.52 22.66 -20.19
CA ARG A 273 27.17 22.64 -21.51
C ARG A 273 26.32 23.28 -22.63
N PHE A 274 25.01 23.40 -22.43
CA PHE A 274 24.08 24.03 -23.38
C PHE A 274 23.82 25.51 -23.08
N GLY A 275 24.58 26.12 -22.16
CA GLY A 275 24.39 27.52 -21.73
C GLY A 275 23.28 27.70 -20.68
N GLY A 276 22.83 26.61 -20.06
CA GLY A 276 21.83 26.61 -18.99
C GLY A 276 20.40 26.91 -19.46
N LEU A 277 19.50 27.13 -18.50
CA LEU A 277 18.05 27.25 -18.71
C LEU A 277 17.65 28.22 -19.84
N VAL A 278 18.20 29.44 -19.84
CA VAL A 278 17.82 30.48 -20.79
C VAL A 278 18.21 30.11 -22.22
N SER A 279 19.42 29.59 -22.40
CA SER A 279 19.95 29.16 -23.69
C SER A 279 19.16 27.98 -24.25
N ILE A 280 18.87 26.98 -23.41
CA ILE A 280 18.04 25.83 -23.78
C ILE A 280 16.65 26.28 -24.23
N ILE A 281 15.95 27.09 -23.45
CA ILE A 281 14.61 27.58 -23.81
C ILE A 281 14.64 28.35 -25.14
N LYS A 282 15.66 29.18 -25.36
CA LYS A 282 15.83 29.93 -26.60
C LYS A 282 16.05 29.00 -27.80
N ASN A 283 16.84 27.93 -27.65
CA ASN A 283 17.12 26.95 -28.71
C ASN A 283 15.89 26.13 -29.11
N PHE A 284 14.92 25.94 -28.21
CA PHE A 284 13.62 25.35 -28.52
C PHE A 284 12.66 26.35 -29.20
N GLY A 285 13.04 27.61 -29.38
CA GLY A 285 12.21 28.66 -29.96
C GLY A 285 11.31 29.38 -28.95
N GLY A 286 11.57 29.21 -27.64
CA GLY A 286 10.84 29.87 -26.56
C GLY A 286 10.20 28.88 -25.57
N LYS A 287 9.67 29.43 -24.47
CA LYS A 287 9.14 28.64 -23.34
C LYS A 287 8.00 27.72 -23.73
N GLU A 288 7.07 28.20 -24.56
CA GLU A 288 5.91 27.42 -24.98
C GLU A 288 6.30 26.21 -25.83
N LEU A 289 7.24 26.39 -26.77
CA LEU A 289 7.73 25.30 -27.62
C LEU A 289 8.56 24.29 -26.84
N TYR A 290 9.39 24.74 -25.89
CA TYR A 290 10.06 23.86 -24.95
C TYR A 290 9.05 23.02 -24.14
N GLN A 291 8.05 23.66 -23.52
CA GLN A 291 7.04 22.94 -22.73
C GLN A 291 6.24 21.96 -23.59
N LYS A 292 5.90 22.33 -24.82
CA LYS A 292 5.23 21.44 -25.77
C LYS A 292 6.09 20.22 -26.11
N ALA A 293 7.39 20.41 -26.33
CA ALA A 293 8.32 19.33 -26.60
C ALA A 293 8.47 18.38 -25.41
N VAL A 294 8.60 18.92 -24.20
CA VAL A 294 8.75 18.09 -23.00
C VAL A 294 7.46 17.35 -22.65
N LYS A 295 6.29 17.99 -22.75
CA LYS A 295 5.00 17.29 -22.55
C LYS A 295 4.76 16.20 -23.57
N GLY A 296 5.16 16.41 -24.82
CA GLY A 296 5.09 15.37 -25.83
C GLY A 296 6.05 14.22 -25.52
N LEU A 297 7.26 14.51 -25.03
CA LEU A 297 8.21 13.50 -24.55
C LEU A 297 7.60 12.67 -23.40
N GLU A 298 7.01 13.31 -22.40
CA GLU A 298 6.31 12.64 -21.28
C GLU A 298 5.18 11.73 -21.78
N LYS A 299 4.38 12.21 -22.74
CA LYS A 299 3.34 11.39 -23.36
C LYS A 299 3.92 10.16 -24.06
N MET A 300 5.06 10.30 -24.74
CA MET A 300 5.73 9.18 -25.39
C MET A 300 6.29 8.16 -24.38
N ILE A 301 6.77 8.59 -23.21
CA ILE A 301 7.24 7.68 -22.14
C ILE A 301 6.16 6.67 -21.77
N TYR A 302 4.91 7.12 -21.70
CA TYR A 302 3.79 6.27 -21.30
C TYR A 302 3.03 5.63 -22.47
N SER A 303 3.35 5.96 -23.72
CA SER A 303 2.72 5.37 -24.91
C SER A 303 3.07 3.88 -25.10
N GLU A 304 2.21 3.12 -25.79
CA GLU A 304 2.48 1.72 -26.13
C GLU A 304 3.39 1.56 -27.35
#